data_AF-A0A914PJP1-F1
#
_entry.id   AF-A0A914PJP1-F1
#
_cell.length_a   1.000
_cell.length_b   1.000
_cell.length_c   1.000
_cell.angle_alpha   90.00
_cell.angle_beta   90.00
_cell.angle_gamma   90.00
#
_symmetry.space_group_name_H-M   'P 1'
#
loop_
_entity.id
_entity.type
_entity.pdbx_description
1 polymer ?
#
loop_
_entity_poly.entity_id
_entity_poly.type
_entity_poly.pdbx_seq_one_letter_code
_entity_poly.pdbx_strand_id
1 'polypeptide(L)'
;MYSFSESTFKWPKKSITYSIENTSPDLPRRDAERAIKKAFDTWSKVVPLDFSEVSSGADITIRFASQYHNDPWPFDGRGGTLAHATFPPNGQLHFDEDEQWTYKNADEIMNGATDLYAVAIHESGHTLGLDHSRDESSIMAPFYHQTVDENGRYITPELTSGDIDKIQKLYGSRGGISSTFSRVKSFFHGFGR
;
A
#
# COMPACT_ATOMS: atom_id res chain seq x y z
N MET A 1 -8.50 7.61 29.07
CA MET A 1 -7.81 6.68 28.16
C MET A 1 -8.88 6.11 27.24
N TYR A 2 -9.06 6.71 26.07
CA TYR A 2 -9.99 6.22 25.05
C TYR A 2 -9.14 5.72 23.88
N SER A 3 -9.21 4.42 23.63
CA SER A 3 -8.58 3.72 22.53
C SER A 3 -9.67 3.19 21.61
N PHE A 4 -9.32 3.03 20.34
CA PHE A 4 -10.09 2.52 19.20
C PHE A 4 -10.84 3.56 18.38
N SER A 5 -10.10 4.22 17.49
CA SER A 5 -10.59 4.48 16.14
C SER A 5 -10.16 3.27 15.30
N GLU A 6 -11.04 2.28 15.12
CA GLU A 6 -10.94 1.44 13.91
C GLU A 6 -11.04 2.40 12.73
N SER A 7 -10.11 2.37 11.77
CA SER A 7 -10.26 3.27 10.62
C SER A 7 -11.58 2.93 9.93
N THR A 8 -12.46 3.92 9.81
CA THR A 8 -13.79 3.77 9.19
C THR A 8 -13.70 3.60 7.67
N PHE A 9 -12.51 3.77 7.10
CA PHE A 9 -12.25 3.77 5.68
C PHE A 9 -11.64 2.43 5.26
N LYS A 10 -12.49 1.43 5.03
CA LYS A 10 -12.08 0.12 4.52
C LYS A 10 -13.03 -0.36 3.44
N TRP A 11 -12.54 -1.20 2.54
CA TRP A 11 -13.41 -1.85 1.55
C TRP A 11 -14.33 -2.87 2.25
N PRO A 12 -15.65 -2.87 1.98
CA PRO A 12 -16.59 -3.83 2.56
C PRO A 12 -16.56 -5.19 1.86
N LYS A 13 -15.56 -5.44 1.01
CA LYS A 13 -15.45 -6.61 0.14
C LYS A 13 -14.00 -7.10 0.08
N LYS A 14 -13.82 -8.33 -0.38
CA LYS A 14 -12.51 -8.99 -0.49
C LYS A 14 -11.88 -8.90 -1.87
N SER A 15 -12.69 -8.88 -2.92
CA SER A 15 -12.24 -8.70 -4.29
C SER A 15 -12.26 -7.22 -4.63
N ILE A 16 -11.07 -6.65 -4.83
CA ILE A 16 -10.87 -5.24 -5.14
C ILE A 16 -10.29 -5.15 -6.55
N THR A 17 -10.89 -4.33 -7.40
CA THR A 17 -10.38 -4.09 -8.75
C THR A 17 -9.51 -2.85 -8.79
N TYR A 18 -8.49 -2.84 -9.65
CA TYR A 18 -7.74 -1.63 -9.98
C TYR A 18 -7.65 -1.44 -11.50
N SER A 19 -7.48 -0.21 -11.96
CA SER A 19 -7.23 0.11 -13.37
C SER A 19 -6.09 1.10 -13.50
N ILE A 20 -5.21 0.88 -14.47
CA ILE A 20 -4.08 1.77 -14.80
C ILE A 20 -4.44 2.58 -16.04
N GLU A 21 -4.78 3.86 -15.85
CA GLU A 21 -5.28 4.73 -16.93
C GLU A 21 -4.16 5.12 -17.91
N ASN A 22 -2.97 5.40 -17.38
CA ASN A 22 -1.74 5.69 -18.12
C ASN A 22 -0.51 5.22 -17.32
N THR A 23 0.66 5.30 -17.96
CA THR A 23 1.96 4.97 -17.34
C THR A 23 2.98 6.02 -17.74
N SER A 24 3.96 6.26 -16.87
CA SER A 24 5.11 7.12 -17.19
C SER A 24 5.90 6.61 -18.41
N PRO A 25 6.42 7.50 -19.27
CA PRO A 25 7.30 7.15 -20.37
C PRO A 25 8.75 6.88 -19.92
N ASP A 26 9.10 7.14 -18.65
CA ASP A 26 10.46 6.94 -18.12
C ASP A 26 10.89 5.47 -18.09
N LEU A 27 9.91 4.57 -17.98
CA LEU A 27 10.10 3.14 -17.94
C LEU A 27 9.14 2.42 -18.90
N PRO A 28 9.45 1.20 -19.34
CA PRO A 28 8.53 0.42 -20.16
C PRO A 28 7.19 0.22 -19.44
N ARG A 29 6.06 0.41 -20.15
CA ARG A 29 4.70 0.18 -19.61
C ARG A 29 4.58 -1.13 -18.82
N ARG A 30 5.15 -2.23 -19.34
CA ARG A 30 5.15 -3.54 -18.67
C ARG A 30 5.79 -3.52 -17.28
N ASP A 31 6.78 -2.67 -17.06
CA ASP A 31 7.56 -2.59 -15.84
C ASP A 31 6.79 -1.72 -14.82
N ALA A 32 6.12 -0.66 -15.26
CA ALA A 32 5.15 0.07 -14.45
C ALA A 32 3.96 -0.80 -14.00
N GLU A 33 3.31 -1.50 -14.94
CA GLU A 33 2.23 -2.45 -14.64
C GLU A 33 2.69 -3.55 -13.66
N ARG A 34 3.92 -4.06 -13.84
CA ARG A 34 4.51 -5.05 -12.94
C ARG A 34 4.81 -4.50 -11.55
N ALA A 35 5.26 -3.25 -11.45
CA ALA A 35 5.50 -2.58 -10.18
C ALA A 35 4.20 -2.47 -9.37
N ILE A 36 3.16 -1.91 -10.01
CA ILE A 36 1.84 -1.71 -9.43
C ILE A 36 1.21 -3.05 -9.04
N LYS A 37 1.21 -4.05 -9.93
CA LYS A 37 0.70 -5.37 -9.60
C LYS A 37 1.42 -5.97 -8.39
N LYS A 38 2.75 -5.87 -8.34
CA LYS A 38 3.52 -6.40 -7.21
C LYS A 38 3.24 -5.68 -5.91
N ALA A 39 2.94 -4.38 -5.94
CA ALA A 39 2.55 -3.65 -4.74
C ALA A 39 1.26 -4.24 -4.13
N PHE A 40 0.23 -4.47 -4.95
CA PHE A 40 -0.99 -5.15 -4.50
C PHE A 40 -0.72 -6.61 -4.08
N ASP A 41 0.14 -7.35 -4.80
CA ASP A 41 0.52 -8.70 -4.41
C ASP A 41 1.22 -8.73 -3.04
N THR A 42 1.97 -7.69 -2.68
CA THR A 42 2.64 -7.58 -1.37
C THR A 42 1.64 -7.45 -0.24
N TRP A 43 0.61 -6.62 -0.39
CA TRP A 43 -0.50 -6.56 0.57
C TRP A 43 -1.31 -7.85 0.58
N SER A 44 -1.64 -8.40 -0.60
CA SER A 44 -2.48 -9.59 -0.70
C SER A 44 -1.87 -10.79 0.02
N LYS A 45 -0.54 -10.92 0.11
CA LYS A 45 0.12 -12.00 0.87
C LYS A 45 -0.30 -12.06 2.34
N VAL A 46 -0.60 -10.92 2.97
CA VAL A 46 -0.81 -10.82 4.42
C VAL A 46 -2.27 -10.62 4.84
N VAL A 47 -3.15 -10.26 3.91
CA VAL A 47 -4.59 -10.09 4.15
C VAL A 47 -5.47 -10.89 3.18
N PRO A 48 -6.72 -11.23 3.54
CA PRO A 48 -7.62 -11.99 2.67
C PRO A 48 -8.31 -11.08 1.63
N LEU A 49 -7.52 -10.23 0.96
CA LEU A 49 -7.95 -9.38 -0.15
C LEU A 49 -7.31 -9.86 -1.44
N ASP A 50 -8.10 -9.98 -2.49
CA ASP A 50 -7.64 -10.37 -3.82
C ASP A 50 -7.80 -9.19 -4.77
N PHE A 51 -6.74 -8.91 -5.53
CA PHE A 51 -6.68 -7.78 -6.45
C PHE A 51 -6.68 -8.25 -7.89
N SER A 52 -7.46 -7.57 -8.72
CA SER A 52 -7.54 -7.86 -10.16
C SER A 52 -7.54 -6.58 -10.97
N GLU A 53 -6.71 -6.55 -11.99
CA GLU A 53 -6.69 -5.44 -12.94
C GLU A 53 -7.90 -5.53 -13.87
N VAL A 54 -8.55 -4.39 -14.13
CA VAL A 54 -9.62 -4.23 -15.12
C VAL A 54 -9.31 -3.02 -15.99
N SER A 55 -9.92 -2.95 -17.18
CA SER A 55 -9.65 -1.86 -18.13
C SER A 55 -10.17 -0.49 -17.69
N SER A 56 -11.25 -0.45 -16.90
CA SER A 56 -11.93 0.78 -16.49
C SER A 56 -12.98 0.50 -15.41
N GLY A 57 -13.42 1.53 -14.68
CA GLY A 57 -14.49 1.40 -13.69
C GLY A 57 -14.09 0.55 -12.48
N ALA A 58 -12.82 0.61 -12.12
CA ALA A 58 -12.26 -0.12 -11.00
C ALA A 58 -12.59 0.54 -9.64
N ASP A 59 -12.39 -0.20 -8.55
CA ASP A 59 -12.45 0.38 -7.20
C ASP A 59 -11.28 1.33 -6.93
N ILE A 60 -10.11 1.00 -7.49
CA ILE A 60 -8.89 1.81 -7.37
C ILE A 60 -8.47 2.29 -8.77
N THR A 61 -8.41 3.60 -8.98
CA THR A 61 -7.97 4.19 -10.24
C THR A 61 -6.56 4.75 -10.10
N ILE A 62 -5.67 4.31 -10.97
CA ILE A 62 -4.25 4.62 -10.93
C ILE A 62 -3.87 5.42 -12.18
N ARG A 63 -3.22 6.56 -11.98
CA ARG A 63 -2.69 7.37 -13.08
C ARG A 63 -1.41 8.09 -12.69
N PHE A 64 -0.66 8.48 -13.69
CA PHE A 64 0.46 9.39 -13.56
C PHE A 64 0.04 10.76 -14.08
N ALA A 65 0.34 11.81 -13.34
CA ALA A 65 -0.04 13.16 -13.72
C ALA A 65 0.94 14.19 -13.16
N SER A 66 1.07 15.35 -13.82
CA SER A 66 1.93 16.45 -13.36
C SER A 66 1.09 17.59 -12.80
N GLN A 67 1.62 18.27 -11.79
CA GLN A 67 1.09 19.54 -11.25
C GLN A 67 -0.42 19.53 -11.03
N TYR A 68 -1.20 20.44 -11.61
CA TYR A 68 -2.66 20.42 -11.51
C TYR A 68 -3.25 19.36 -12.45
N HIS A 69 -3.97 18.39 -11.86
CA HIS A 69 -4.49 17.24 -12.60
C HIS A 69 -5.97 16.92 -12.30
N ASN A 70 -6.79 17.96 -12.07
CA ASN A 70 -8.24 17.89 -11.86
C ASN A 70 -8.70 17.27 -10.53
N ASP A 71 -7.87 17.37 -9.49
CA ASP A 71 -8.23 17.15 -8.10
C ASP A 71 -7.68 18.32 -7.23
N PRO A 72 -8.03 18.43 -5.93
CA PRO A 72 -7.61 19.56 -5.11
C PRO A 72 -6.17 19.48 -4.58
N TRP A 73 -5.38 18.48 -4.98
CA TRP A 73 -4.01 18.23 -4.49
C TRP A 73 -3.02 18.26 -5.67
N PRO A 74 -2.65 19.44 -6.20
CA PRO A 74 -1.67 19.51 -7.27
C PRO A 74 -0.29 19.01 -6.79
N PHE A 75 0.45 18.33 -7.66
CA PHE A 75 1.85 17.99 -7.40
C PHE A 75 2.77 19.22 -7.49
N ASP A 76 3.95 19.09 -6.88
CA ASP A 76 4.96 20.15 -6.73
C ASP A 76 6.08 20.08 -7.77
N GLY A 77 6.06 19.08 -8.65
CA GLY A 77 7.10 18.86 -9.64
C GLY A 77 8.18 17.94 -9.08
N ARG A 78 9.35 17.90 -9.74
CA ARG A 78 10.42 16.97 -9.33
C ARG A 78 10.88 17.18 -7.89
N GLY A 79 10.83 16.10 -7.11
CA GLY A 79 11.14 16.05 -5.69
C GLY A 79 10.00 16.63 -4.84
N GLY A 80 9.90 16.19 -3.59
CA GLY A 80 8.80 16.60 -2.72
C GLY A 80 7.72 15.52 -2.70
N THR A 81 6.57 15.79 -3.31
CA THR A 81 5.41 14.89 -3.27
C THR A 81 5.48 13.88 -4.41
N LEU A 82 5.93 12.67 -4.10
CA LEU A 82 6.10 11.60 -5.12
C LEU A 82 4.78 11.07 -5.68
N ALA A 83 3.75 11.02 -4.83
CA ALA A 83 2.45 10.46 -5.14
C ALA A 83 1.45 10.87 -4.05
N HIS A 84 0.16 10.63 -4.33
CA HIS A 84 -0.87 10.64 -3.30
C HIS A 84 -1.93 9.57 -3.55
N ALA A 85 -2.70 9.26 -2.51
CA ALA A 85 -3.83 8.37 -2.61
C ALA A 85 -4.99 8.80 -1.70
N THR A 86 -6.19 8.37 -2.06
CA THR A 86 -7.40 8.55 -1.26
C THR A 86 -7.82 7.25 -0.61
N PHE A 87 -8.33 7.35 0.61
CA PHE A 87 -8.87 6.21 1.34
C PHE A 87 -10.11 5.62 0.65
N PRO A 88 -10.49 4.36 0.96
CA PRO A 88 -11.80 3.82 0.60
C PRO A 88 -12.94 4.74 1.06
N PRO A 89 -14.03 4.87 0.29
CA PRO A 89 -14.34 4.14 -0.95
C PRO A 89 -13.89 4.84 -2.24
N ASN A 90 -13.10 5.92 -2.18
CA ASN A 90 -12.77 6.71 -3.37
C ASN A 90 -11.65 6.07 -4.22
N GLY A 91 -10.62 5.51 -3.59
CA GLY A 91 -9.63 4.65 -4.25
C GLY A 91 -8.78 5.30 -5.34
N GLN A 92 -8.61 6.62 -5.37
CA GLN A 92 -7.68 7.28 -6.31
C GLN A 92 -6.23 7.12 -5.83
N LEU A 93 -5.31 6.85 -6.76
CA LEU A 93 -3.86 6.78 -6.55
C LEU A 93 -3.17 7.49 -7.72
N HIS A 94 -2.55 8.64 -7.47
CA HIS A 94 -1.82 9.38 -8.49
C HIS A 94 -0.33 9.38 -8.17
N PHE A 95 0.50 9.12 -9.18
CA PHE A 95 1.95 9.32 -9.12
C PHE A 95 2.29 10.66 -9.78
N ASP A 96 3.23 11.41 -9.21
CA ASP A 96 3.73 12.63 -9.85
C ASP A 96 4.59 12.26 -11.06
N GLU A 97 4.13 12.62 -12.25
CA GLU A 97 4.84 12.36 -13.51
C GLU A 97 6.07 13.27 -13.68
N ASP A 98 6.23 14.31 -12.86
CA ASP A 98 7.44 15.13 -12.87
C ASP A 98 8.63 14.45 -12.15
N GLU A 99 8.39 13.33 -11.44
CA GLU A 99 9.43 12.44 -10.93
C GLU A 99 10.04 11.56 -12.02
N GLN A 100 11.32 11.21 -11.86
CA GLN A 100 11.96 10.24 -12.76
C GLN A 100 11.67 8.82 -12.27
N TRP A 101 10.74 8.11 -12.91
CA TRP A 101 10.32 6.79 -12.44
C TRP A 101 11.21 5.65 -12.94
N THR A 102 11.51 4.71 -12.05
CA THR A 102 12.15 3.43 -12.40
C THR A 102 11.52 2.26 -11.67
N TYR A 103 11.87 1.04 -12.07
CA TYR A 103 11.42 -0.19 -11.45
C TYR A 103 12.59 -1.11 -11.12
N LYS A 104 12.95 -1.19 -9.83
CA LYS A 104 14.01 -2.07 -9.32
C LYS A 104 15.38 -1.93 -10.01
N ASN A 105 15.70 -0.75 -10.54
CA ASN A 105 16.99 -0.48 -11.18
C ASN A 105 17.89 0.30 -10.22
N ALA A 106 18.82 -0.39 -9.55
CA ALA A 106 19.69 0.22 -8.56
C ALA A 106 20.53 1.36 -9.15
N ASP A 107 21.04 1.20 -10.37
CA ASP A 107 21.87 2.21 -11.02
C ASP A 107 21.07 3.49 -11.28
N GLU A 108 19.83 3.39 -11.78
CA GLU A 108 18.97 4.56 -11.99
C GLU A 108 18.58 5.23 -10.67
N ILE A 109 18.26 4.44 -9.63
CA ILE A 109 17.91 4.97 -8.31
C ILE A 109 19.10 5.73 -7.70
N MET A 110 20.31 5.21 -7.81
CA MET A 110 21.53 5.90 -7.36
C MET A 110 21.80 7.21 -8.14
N ASN A 111 21.25 7.33 -9.34
CA ASN A 111 21.33 8.54 -10.17
C ASN A 111 20.11 9.46 -9.99
N GLY A 112 19.29 9.23 -8.97
CA GLY A 112 18.19 10.10 -8.58
C GLY A 112 16.85 9.79 -9.24
N ALA A 113 16.67 8.57 -9.75
CA ALA A 113 15.35 8.04 -10.10
C ALA A 113 14.64 7.49 -8.84
N THR A 114 13.31 7.46 -8.90
CA THR A 114 12.43 7.02 -7.82
C THR A 114 11.89 5.62 -8.10
N ASP A 115 12.01 4.70 -7.14
CA ASP A 115 11.51 3.33 -7.30
C ASP A 115 9.98 3.28 -7.19
N LEU A 116 9.32 3.14 -8.34
CA LEU A 116 7.86 3.05 -8.44
C LEU A 116 7.29 1.93 -7.58
N TYR A 117 8.02 0.82 -7.39
CA TYR A 117 7.52 -0.29 -6.57
C TYR A 117 7.39 0.11 -5.09
N ALA A 118 8.36 0.85 -4.55
CA ALA A 118 8.32 1.30 -3.16
C ALA A 118 7.16 2.27 -2.92
N VAL A 119 7.04 3.28 -3.79
CA VAL A 119 5.95 4.27 -3.73
C VAL A 119 4.60 3.59 -3.92
N ALA A 120 4.46 2.68 -4.90
CA ALA A 120 3.22 1.96 -5.11
C ALA A 120 2.79 1.10 -3.91
N ILE A 121 3.72 0.50 -3.14
CA ILE A 121 3.35 -0.21 -1.90
C ILE A 121 2.77 0.78 -0.88
N HIS A 122 3.45 1.91 -0.66
CA HIS A 122 3.01 2.96 0.25
C HIS A 122 1.61 3.46 -0.10
N GLU A 123 1.43 3.94 -1.33
CA GLU A 123 0.16 4.55 -1.75
C GLU A 123 -0.97 3.53 -1.81
N SER A 124 -0.70 2.30 -2.24
CA SER A 124 -1.72 1.25 -2.18
C SER A 124 -2.14 0.96 -0.73
N GLY A 125 -1.26 1.09 0.26
CA GLY A 125 -1.63 1.02 1.68
C GLY A 125 -2.69 2.06 2.07
N HIS A 126 -2.58 3.29 1.57
CA HIS A 126 -3.62 4.32 1.72
C HIS A 126 -4.91 3.92 1.01
N THR A 127 -4.86 3.41 -0.23
CA THR A 127 -6.08 2.91 -0.91
C THR A 127 -6.74 1.73 -0.17
N LEU A 128 -6.05 1.11 0.79
CA LEU A 128 -6.56 0.07 1.67
C LEU A 128 -6.99 0.58 3.05
N GLY A 129 -6.82 1.85 3.37
CA GLY A 129 -7.27 2.46 4.62
C GLY A 129 -6.21 2.57 5.72
N LEU A 130 -4.92 2.40 5.39
CA LEU A 130 -3.83 2.65 6.32
C LEU A 130 -3.44 4.12 6.32
N ASP A 131 -3.39 4.74 7.49
CA ASP A 131 -2.77 6.06 7.66
C ASP A 131 -1.25 5.93 7.83
N HIS A 132 -0.54 7.05 7.76
CA HIS A 132 0.90 7.08 7.95
C HIS A 132 1.33 6.43 9.27
N SER A 133 2.49 5.76 9.23
CA SER A 133 3.16 5.24 10.41
C SER A 133 4.09 6.28 11.02
N ARG A 134 4.21 6.25 12.35
CA ARG A 134 5.27 6.97 13.07
C ARG A 134 6.55 6.16 13.19
N ASP A 135 6.51 4.90 12.79
CA ASP A 135 7.69 4.04 12.72
C ASP A 135 8.43 4.37 11.43
N GLU A 136 9.66 4.86 11.56
CA GLU A 136 10.52 5.25 10.44
C GLU A 136 10.97 4.07 9.57
N SER A 137 10.80 2.83 10.03
CA SER A 137 11.11 1.64 9.24
C SER A 137 9.91 1.12 8.43
N SER A 138 8.70 1.61 8.71
CA SER A 138 7.45 1.18 8.08
C SER A 138 7.36 1.67 6.64
N ILE A 139 6.85 0.85 5.72
CA ILE A 139 6.60 1.29 4.35
C ILE A 139 5.56 2.41 4.28
N MET A 140 4.75 2.58 5.33
CA MET A 140 3.76 3.65 5.50
C MET A 140 4.34 4.88 6.22
N ALA A 141 5.65 4.98 6.46
CA ALA A 141 6.26 6.21 6.96
C ALA A 141 6.11 7.35 5.92
N PRO A 142 5.90 8.62 6.34
CA PRO A 142 5.57 9.73 5.43
C PRO A 142 6.79 10.26 4.64
N PHE A 143 7.80 9.43 4.40
CA PHE A 143 9.00 9.78 3.66
C PHE A 143 9.51 8.58 2.87
N TYR A 144 10.13 8.86 1.72
CA TYR A 144 10.65 7.83 0.84
C TYR A 144 11.85 7.09 1.46
N HIS A 145 11.81 5.76 1.44
CA HIS A 145 12.91 4.92 1.87
C HIS A 145 13.82 4.59 0.71
N GLN A 146 15.12 4.85 0.87
CA GLN A 146 16.08 4.50 -0.17
C GLN A 146 16.11 2.97 -0.39
N THR A 147 15.92 2.57 -1.64
CA THR A 147 15.85 1.17 -2.07
C THR A 147 17.18 0.65 -2.63
N VAL A 148 18.29 1.29 -2.25
CA VAL A 148 19.65 0.90 -2.64
C VAL A 148 20.59 1.03 -1.45
N ASP A 149 21.37 -0.02 -1.19
CA ASP A 149 22.37 -0.06 -0.11
C ASP A 149 23.65 0.72 -0.47
N GLU A 150 24.55 0.88 0.49
CA GLU A 150 25.83 1.57 0.32
C GLU A 150 26.75 0.94 -0.75
N ASN A 151 26.49 -0.30 -1.15
CA ASN A 151 27.24 -1.04 -2.16
C ASN A 151 26.56 -1.01 -3.54
N GLY A 152 25.49 -0.21 -3.70
CA GLY A 152 24.74 -0.12 -4.95
C GLY A 152 23.83 -1.31 -5.23
N ARG A 153 23.47 -2.11 -4.22
CA ARG A 153 22.55 -3.23 -4.38
C ARG A 153 21.12 -2.81 -4.07
N TYR A 154 20.20 -3.24 -4.93
CA TYR A 154 18.77 -3.01 -4.71
C TYR A 154 18.27 -3.69 -3.43
N ILE A 155 17.68 -2.90 -2.53
CA ILE A 155 16.96 -3.34 -1.34
C ILE A 155 15.49 -3.47 -1.73
N THR A 156 14.92 -4.67 -1.57
CA THR A 156 13.49 -4.87 -1.84
C THR A 156 12.67 -4.27 -0.69
N PRO A 157 11.70 -3.39 -0.96
CA PRO A 157 10.75 -2.92 0.05
C PRO A 157 9.95 -4.08 0.64
N GLU A 158 9.86 -4.13 1.96
CA GLU A 158 9.14 -5.16 2.71
C GLU A 158 8.16 -4.52 3.70
N LEU A 159 7.08 -5.24 4.02
CA LEU A 159 6.15 -4.84 5.07
C LEU A 159 6.77 -5.12 6.43
N THR A 160 6.79 -4.13 7.31
CA THR A 160 7.16 -4.36 8.72
C THR A 160 6.05 -5.11 9.45
N SER A 161 6.37 -5.65 10.64
CA SER A 161 5.34 -6.22 11.53
C SER A 161 4.26 -5.19 11.88
N GLY A 162 4.62 -3.92 12.02
CA GLY A 162 3.68 -2.82 12.27
C GLY A 162 2.71 -2.59 11.10
N ASP A 163 3.20 -2.68 9.86
CA ASP A 163 2.37 -2.61 8.66
C ASP A 163 1.36 -3.76 8.60
N ILE A 164 1.86 -4.98 8.84
CA ILE A 164 1.07 -6.22 8.85
C ILE A 164 -0.02 -6.16 9.94
N ASP A 165 0.34 -5.78 11.16
CA ASP A 165 -0.60 -5.68 12.28
C ASP A 165 -1.71 -4.67 12.01
N LYS A 166 -1.37 -3.51 11.42
CA LYS A 166 -2.37 -2.47 11.09
C LYS A 166 -3.31 -2.94 9.99
N ILE A 167 -2.81 -3.52 8.90
CA ILE A 167 -3.67 -3.96 7.79
C ILE A 167 -4.54 -5.16 8.20
N GLN A 168 -4.01 -6.06 9.02
CA GLN A 168 -4.76 -7.20 9.54
C GLN A 168 -5.82 -6.79 10.57
N LYS A 169 -5.68 -5.67 11.28
CA LYS A 169 -6.79 -5.11 12.09
C LYS A 169 -7.98 -4.70 11.22
N LEU A 170 -7.77 -4.30 9.97
CA LEU A 170 -8.85 -3.90 9.06
C LEU A 170 -9.52 -5.09 8.36
N TYR A 171 -8.70 -6.05 7.90
CA TYR A 171 -9.12 -7.11 6.98
C TYR A 171 -8.97 -8.54 7.52
N GLY A 172 -8.31 -8.73 8.66
CA GLY A 172 -7.89 -10.03 9.16
C GLY A 172 -6.65 -10.58 8.45
N SER A 173 -6.15 -11.73 8.89
CA SER A 173 -5.00 -12.40 8.28
C SER A 173 -5.41 -13.37 7.17
N ARG A 174 -4.56 -13.48 6.13
CA ARG A 174 -4.72 -14.55 5.13
C ARG A 174 -4.44 -15.90 5.79
N GLY A 175 -5.34 -16.87 5.60
CA GLY A 175 -5.19 -18.23 6.17
C GLY A 175 -5.77 -18.45 7.57
N GLY A 176 -6.38 -17.43 8.18
CA GLY A 176 -7.35 -17.59 9.27
C GLY A 176 -6.96 -18.54 10.39
N ILE A 177 -5.95 -18.20 11.20
CA ILE A 177 -6.03 -18.52 12.62
C ILE A 177 -6.52 -17.24 13.30
N SER A 178 -7.84 -17.10 13.35
CA SER A 178 -8.46 -16.22 14.33
C SER A 178 -8.02 -16.73 15.70
N SER A 179 -7.14 -16.00 16.37
CA SER A 179 -6.88 -16.19 17.80
C SER A 179 -8.10 -15.72 18.58
N THR A 180 -9.22 -16.44 18.43
CA THR A 180 -10.26 -16.43 19.44
C THR A 180 -9.63 -16.97 20.71
N PHE A 181 -9.24 -16.07 21.61
CA PHE A 181 -9.12 -16.38 23.02
C PHE A 181 -10.49 -16.89 23.48
N SER A 182 -10.67 -18.20 23.37
CA SER A 182 -11.81 -18.88 23.97
C SER A 182 -11.62 -18.74 25.48
N ARG A 183 -12.33 -17.78 26.05
CA ARG A 183 -12.45 -17.58 27.48
C ARG A 183 -13.10 -18.84 28.04
N VAL A 184 -12.29 -19.78 28.51
CA VAL A 184 -12.76 -20.94 29.26
C VAL A 184 -13.37 -20.40 30.56
N LYS A 185 -14.70 -20.23 30.56
CA LYS A 185 -15.47 -20.20 31.81
C LYS A 185 -15.35 -21.59 32.41
N SER A 186 -14.54 -21.71 33.46
CA SER A 186 -14.57 -22.86 34.36
C SER A 186 -15.98 -22.97 34.96
N PHE A 187 -16.74 -23.96 34.50
CA PHE A 187 -17.93 -24.46 35.17
C PHE A 187 -17.49 -25.67 36.01
N PHE A 188 -17.36 -25.51 37.32
CA PHE A 188 -17.41 -26.64 38.23
C PHE A 188 -18.86 -26.80 38.68
N HIS A 189 -19.53 -27.84 38.17
CA HIS A 189 -20.62 -28.51 38.87
C HIS A 189 -20.07 -29.82 39.41
N GLY A 190 -20.12 -29.99 40.72
CA GLY A 190 -19.93 -31.27 41.40
C GLY A 190 -20.94 -31.38 42.52
N PHE A 191 -22.02 -32.12 42.25
CA PHE A 191 -23.01 -32.57 43.24
C PHE A 191 -22.70 -34.03 43.64
N GLY A 192 -22.94 -34.36 44.91
CA GLY A 192 -23.04 -35.73 45.44
C GLY A 192 -21.91 -36.07 46.42
N ARG A 193 -22.14 -36.45 47.67
CA ARG A 193 -23.33 -36.97 48.37
C ARG A 193 -23.45 -36.36 49.76
#